data_AF-A0A2D7TAT0-F1
#
_entry.id   AF-A0A2D7TAT0-F1
#
_cell.length_a   1.000
_cell.length_b   1.000
_cell.length_c   1.000
_cell.angle_alpha   90.00
_cell.angle_beta   90.00
_cell.angle_gamma   90.00
#
_symmetry.space_group_name_H-M   'P 1'
#
loop_
_entity.id
_entity.type
_entity.pdbx_description
1 polymer ?
#
loop_
_entity_poly.entity_id
_entity_poly.type
_entity_poly.pdbx_seq_one_letter_code
_entity_poly.pdbx_strand_id
1 'polypeptide(L)' 'SNLEFNMNKIQEEMKEQGFVPVSNVIIPPSIDAQGVVNTDGYEWIKHEGVNWYRVPNSNADWIKWQ' A
#
# COMPACT_ATOMS: atom_id res chain seq x y z
N SER A 1 -26.10 -12.34 28.93
CA SER A 1 -26.83 -11.21 28.31
C SER A 1 -26.90 -11.39 26.80
N ASN A 2 -28.07 -11.20 26.18
CA ASN A 2 -28.28 -11.39 24.72
C ASN A 2 -27.44 -10.44 23.83
N LEU A 3 -26.83 -9.41 24.43
CA LEU A 3 -25.94 -8.47 23.77
C LEU A 3 -24.53 -9.04 23.51
N GLU A 4 -24.03 -9.91 24.40
CA GLU A 4 -22.67 -10.46 24.33
C GLU A 4 -22.56 -11.52 23.22
N PHE A 5 -23.62 -12.34 23.08
CA PHE A 5 -23.74 -13.34 22.01
C PHE A 5 -23.77 -12.70 20.61
N ASN A 6 -24.40 -11.53 20.48
CA ASN A 6 -24.50 -10.83 19.19
C ASN A 6 -23.17 -10.21 18.76
N MET A 7 -22.33 -9.77 19.71
CA MET A 7 -21.00 -9.22 19.43
C MET A 7 -20.02 -10.30 18.96
N ASN A 8 -20.08 -11.50 19.54
CA ASN A 8 -19.22 -12.62 19.14
C ASN A 8 -19.54 -13.10 17.72
N LYS A 9 -20.83 -13.16 17.38
CA LYS A 9 -21.28 -13.56 16.03
C LYS A 9 -20.79 -12.58 14.95
N ILE A 10 -20.87 -11.27 15.20
CA ILE A 10 -20.36 -10.25 14.25
C ILE A 10 -18.84 -10.40 14.06
N GLN A 11 -18.09 -10.69 15.12
CA GLN A 11 -16.64 -10.92 15.01
C GLN A 11 -16.30 -12.19 14.21
N GLU A 12 -17.06 -13.27 14.37
CA GLU A 12 -16.91 -14.49 13.57
C GLU A 12 -17.27 -14.25 12.09
N GLU A 13 -18.36 -13.55 11.81
CA GLU A 13 -18.75 -13.19 10.43
C GLU A 13 -17.72 -12.27 9.74
N MET A 14 -17.10 -11.34 10.48
CA MET A 14 -16.01 -10.51 9.96
C MET A 14 -14.73 -11.31 9.69
N LYS A 15 -14.49 -12.38 10.44
CA LYS A 15 -13.35 -13.29 10.25
C LYS A 15 -13.55 -14.20 9.04
N GLU A 16 -14.78 -14.61 8.74
CA GLU A 16 -15.14 -15.44 7.58
C GLU A 16 -15.17 -14.64 6.26
N GLN A 17 -15.41 -13.33 6.30
CA GLN A 17 -15.37 -12.47 5.10
C GLN A 17 -13.96 -12.02 4.68
N GLY A 18 -12.90 -12.62 5.23
CA GLY A 18 -11.53 -12.36 4.79
C GLY A 18 -11.07 -10.92 5.02
N PHE A 19 -11.70 -10.18 5.94
CA PHE A 19 -11.20 -8.88 6.36
C PHE A 19 -9.99 -9.10 7.26
N VAL A 20 -8.86 -9.37 6.63
CA VAL A 20 -7.56 -9.27 7.30
C VAL A 20 -7.43 -7.83 7.77
N PRO A 21 -7.06 -7.55 9.04
CA PRO A 21 -6.56 -6.23 9.38
C PRO A 21 -5.46 -5.95 8.36
N VAL A 22 -5.61 -4.90 7.53
CA VAL A 22 -4.65 -4.57 6.47
C VAL A 22 -3.27 -4.54 7.11
N SER A 23 -2.51 -5.61 6.89
CA SER A 23 -1.13 -5.74 7.32
C SER A 23 -0.34 -4.72 6.53
N ASN A 24 -0.25 -3.49 7.03
CA ASN A 24 0.61 -2.41 6.56
C ASN A 24 0.89 -2.44 5.05
N VAL A 25 -0.18 -2.49 4.23
CA VAL A 25 -0.05 -2.56 2.77
C VAL A 25 0.40 -1.19 2.30
N ILE A 26 1.68 -1.08 1.92
CA ILE A 26 2.22 0.18 1.39
C ILE A 26 1.78 0.29 -0.06
N ILE A 27 0.93 1.29 -0.32
CA ILE A 27 0.36 1.56 -1.64
C ILE A 27 1.44 2.22 -2.50
N PRO A 28 1.66 1.79 -3.76
CA PRO A 28 2.61 2.47 -4.64
C PRO A 28 2.10 3.88 -5.00
N PRO A 29 3.00 4.83 -5.31
CA PRO A 29 2.60 6.11 -5.89
C PRO A 29 1.81 5.93 -7.19
N SER A 30 0.98 6.91 -7.53
CA SER A 30 0.29 6.96 -8.83
C SER A 30 1.28 6.93 -9.99
N ILE A 31 0.89 6.33 -11.11
CA ILE A 31 1.66 6.35 -12.36
C ILE A 31 1.94 7.78 -12.84
N ASP A 32 1.02 8.71 -12.58
CA ASP A 32 1.15 10.13 -12.93
C ASP A 32 2.01 10.92 -11.94
N ALA A 33 2.41 10.30 -10.82
CA ALA A 33 3.32 10.95 -9.87
C ALA A 33 4.68 11.21 -10.54
N GLN A 34 5.29 12.33 -10.21
CA GLN A 34 6.61 12.73 -10.71
C GLN A 34 7.61 12.75 -9.55
N GLY A 35 8.73 12.08 -9.74
CA GLY A 35 9.86 12.06 -8.83
C GLY A 35 11.04 12.91 -9.32
N VAL A 36 12.16 12.77 -8.64
CA VAL A 36 13.43 13.43 -8.98
C VAL A 36 14.30 12.45 -9.74
N VAL A 37 14.74 12.82 -10.94
CA VAL A 37 15.73 12.04 -11.70
C VAL A 37 17.12 12.28 -11.11
N ASN A 38 17.75 11.22 -10.60
CA ASN A 38 19.09 11.28 -10.01
C ASN A 38 20.17 10.86 -11.02
N THR A 39 21.44 11.06 -10.64
CA THR A 39 22.61 10.72 -11.47
C THR A 39 22.85 9.22 -11.66
N ASP A 40 22.13 8.39 -10.91
CA ASP A 40 22.12 6.93 -11.04
C ASP A 40 21.25 6.43 -12.21
N GLY A 41 20.52 7.33 -12.87
CA GLY A 41 19.67 7.02 -14.02
C GLY A 41 18.23 6.64 -13.67
N TYR A 42 17.83 6.74 -12.39
CA TYR A 42 16.47 6.45 -11.94
C TYR A 42 15.71 7.71 -11.51
N GLU A 43 14.40 7.66 -11.64
CA GLU A 43 13.48 8.63 -11.06
C GLU A 43 13.05 8.14 -9.67
N TRP A 44 13.15 9.00 -8.65
CA TRP A 44 12.94 8.67 -7.25
C TRP A 44 11.81 9.48 -6.61
N ILE A 45 10.97 8.84 -5.81
CA ILE A 45 9.92 9.51 -5.01
C ILE A 45 9.81 8.87 -3.62
N LYS A 46 9.45 9.67 -2.60
CA LYS A 46 9.08 9.16 -1.28
C LYS A 46 7.56 9.18 -1.13
N HIS A 47 6.95 8.03 -0.88
CA HIS A 47 5.51 7.87 -0.74
C HIS A 47 5.20 6.85 0.37
N GLU A 48 4.25 7.19 1.25
CA GLU A 48 3.91 6.38 2.44
C GLU A 48 5.13 6.01 3.30
N GLY A 49 6.06 6.95 3.45
CA GLY A 49 7.28 6.76 4.26
C GLY A 49 8.38 5.92 3.60
N VAL A 50 8.14 5.37 2.42
CA VAL A 50 9.06 4.51 1.67
C VAL A 50 9.56 5.20 0.41
N ASN A 51 10.77 4.86 -0.01
CA ASN A 51 11.32 5.33 -1.27
C ASN A 51 10.87 4.40 -2.41
N TRP A 52 10.60 4.98 -3.57
CA TRP A 52 10.19 4.27 -4.78
C TRP A 52 11.03 4.77 -5.94
N TYR A 53 11.31 3.89 -6.88
CA TYR A 53 12.08 4.23 -8.08
C TYR A 53 11.46 3.67 -9.35
N ARG A 54 11.71 4.32 -10.48
CA ARG A 54 11.37 3.82 -11.82
C ARG A 54 12.34 4.35 -12.87
N VAL A 55 12.23 3.85 -14.10
CA VAL A 55 12.94 4.41 -15.24
C VAL A 55 12.30 5.77 -15.60
N PRO A 56 13.09 6.85 -15.76
CA PRO A 56 12.54 8.15 -16.14
C PRO A 56 11.76 8.09 -17.46
N ASN A 57 10.62 8.79 -17.52
CA ASN A 57 9.76 8.88 -18.71
C ASN A 57 9.28 7.52 -19.28
N SER A 58 9.31 6.44 -18.50
CA SER A 58 8.90 5.13 -18.99
C SER A 58 7.40 4.86 -18.90
N ASN A 59 6.65 5.72 -18.18
CA ASN A 59 5.28 5.44 -17.75
C ASN A 59 5.15 4.06 -17.08
N ALA A 60 6.22 3.58 -16.43
CA ALA A 60 6.20 2.34 -15.68
C ALA A 60 5.68 2.58 -14.27
N ASP A 61 5.12 1.52 -13.68
CA ASP A 61 4.81 1.48 -12.27
C ASP A 61 6.05 1.72 -11.41
N TRP A 62 5.83 2.27 -10.23
CA TRP A 62 6.85 2.53 -9.24
C TRP A 62 7.30 1.23 -8.55
N ILE A 63 8.61 1.05 -8.42
CA ILE A 63 9.23 -0.09 -7.74
C ILE A 63 9.61 0.34 -6.33
N LYS A 64 9.16 -0.41 -5.32
CA LYS A 64 9.48 -0.14 -3.92
C LYS A 64 10.98 -0.31 -3.67
N TRP A 65 11.63 0.71 -3.12
CA TRP A 65 12.98 0.64 -2.57
C TRP A 65 12.93 0.32 -1.09
N GLN A 66 13.16 -0.96 -0.76
CA GLN A 66 13.16 -1.56 0.59
C GLN A 66 11.86 -1.36 1.39
#